data_AF-A0AAV5ELA3-F1
#
_entry.id   AF-A0AAV5ELA3-F1
#
_cell.length_a   1.000
_cell.length_b   1.000
_cell.length_c   1.000
_cell.angle_alpha   90.00
_cell.angle_beta   90.00
_cell.angle_gamma   90.00
#
_symmetry.space_group_name_H-M   'P 1'
#
loop_
_entity.id
_entity.type
_entity.pdbx_description
1 polymer ?
#
loop_
_entity_poly.entity_id
_entity_poly.type
_entity_poly.pdbx_seq_one_letter_code
_entity_poly.pdbx_strand_id
1 'polypeptide(L)'
;MEGRGGGRSSGKGATGKMMTLQEFVSCMAPLIDMEKAAEISAESETSAKSLERRGCVIANLKCTDAQTGLMGKTLLEFQPNKGDVLPPHRFGTHDVVALKPNKADAGSASLGQGVVYRLKDSSITVAFDDIPEDGLNSPLRLEKVANEVTYRRMKDALIQLSKAVQTGPSANLVPVLERRHPHARRML
;
A
#
# COMPACT_ATOMS: atom_id res chain seq x y z
N MET A 1 12.40 68.43 -8.33
CA MET A 1 11.15 67.85 -8.88
C MET A 1 11.57 66.79 -9.86
N GLU A 2 11.47 65.52 -9.43
CA GLU A 2 10.49 64.54 -9.96
C GLU A 2 11.06 63.82 -11.21
N GLY A 3 10.99 62.50 -11.37
CA GLY A 3 10.20 61.51 -10.67
C GLY A 3 10.80 60.10 -10.74
N ARG A 4 10.43 59.31 -9.74
CA ARG A 4 10.71 57.88 -9.62
C ARG A 4 9.83 57.11 -10.62
N GLY A 5 10.43 56.48 -11.63
CA GLY A 5 9.76 55.50 -12.49
C GLY A 5 10.03 54.09 -12.01
N GLY A 6 9.25 53.62 -11.03
CA GLY A 6 9.30 52.23 -10.56
C GLY A 6 8.72 51.28 -11.59
N GLY A 7 9.59 50.61 -12.35
CA GLY A 7 9.21 49.48 -13.20
C GLY A 7 8.83 48.28 -12.34
N ARG A 8 7.53 48.08 -12.10
CA ARG A 8 7.00 46.82 -11.59
C ARG A 8 7.21 45.75 -12.66
N SER A 9 8.24 44.93 -12.49
CA SER A 9 8.33 43.65 -13.19
C SER A 9 7.15 42.80 -12.75
N SER A 10 6.13 42.71 -13.59
CA SER A 10 5.03 41.76 -13.47
C SER A 10 5.64 40.36 -13.44
N GLY A 11 5.74 39.79 -12.24
CA GLY A 11 6.07 38.39 -12.06
C GLY A 11 5.06 37.57 -12.85
N LYS A 12 5.50 36.93 -13.93
CA LYS A 12 4.77 35.86 -14.60
C LYS A 12 4.60 34.75 -13.57
N GLY A 13 3.52 34.82 -12.80
CA GLY A 13 3.07 33.68 -11.99
C GLY A 13 2.94 32.52 -12.95
N ALA A 14 3.69 31.45 -12.71
CA ALA A 14 3.56 30.22 -13.45
C ALA A 14 2.10 29.80 -13.37
N THR A 15 1.37 29.99 -14.47
CA THR A 15 0.02 29.47 -14.63
C THR A 15 0.15 27.96 -14.55
N GLY A 16 -0.13 27.40 -13.38
CA GLY A 16 -0.16 25.96 -13.18
C GLY A 16 -1.03 25.35 -14.28
N LYS A 17 -0.43 24.49 -15.09
CA LYS A 17 -1.10 23.85 -16.23
C LYS A 17 -2.42 23.26 -15.72
N MET A 18 -3.55 23.79 -16.18
CA MET A 18 -4.87 23.24 -15.86
C MET A 18 -4.95 21.86 -16.49
N MET A 19 -4.89 20.82 -15.67
CA MET A 19 -5.10 19.43 -16.10
C MET A 19 -6.60 19.14 -16.02
N THR A 20 -7.17 18.67 -17.12
CA THR A 20 -8.53 18.13 -17.14
C THR A 20 -8.57 16.76 -16.44
N LEU A 21 -9.77 16.30 -16.04
CA LEU A 21 -9.97 14.99 -15.43
C LEU A 21 -9.40 13.85 -16.28
N GLN A 22 -9.62 13.93 -17.58
CA GLN A 22 -9.18 12.90 -18.52
C GLN A 22 -7.66 12.91 -18.67
N GLU A 23 -7.04 14.08 -18.72
CA GLU A 23 -5.57 14.19 -18.72
C GLU A 23 -4.97 13.69 -17.41
N PHE A 24 -5.58 14.01 -16.26
CA PHE A 24 -5.16 13.50 -14.96
C PHE A 24 -5.23 11.97 -14.91
N VAL A 25 -6.38 11.38 -15.27
CA VAL A 25 -6.57 9.93 -15.29
C VAL A 25 -5.57 9.26 -16.24
N SER A 26 -5.40 9.80 -17.45
CA SER A 26 -4.47 9.27 -18.46
C SER A 26 -3.00 9.39 -18.03
N CYS A 27 -2.65 10.38 -17.22
CA CYS A 27 -1.31 10.54 -16.68
C CYS A 27 -1.07 9.63 -15.46
N MET A 28 -2.06 9.52 -14.58
CA MET A 28 -1.91 8.82 -13.31
C MET A 28 -1.91 7.28 -13.46
N ALA A 29 -2.70 6.73 -14.39
CA ALA A 29 -2.76 5.29 -14.62
C ALA A 29 -1.37 4.65 -14.93
N PRO A 30 -0.57 5.15 -15.91
CA PRO A 30 0.75 4.58 -16.17
C PRO A 30 1.75 4.84 -15.05
N LEU A 31 1.63 5.94 -14.31
CA LEU A 31 2.48 6.23 -13.14
C LEU A 31 2.27 5.19 -12.03
N ILE A 32 1.01 4.80 -11.78
CA ILE A 32 0.68 3.71 -10.85
C ILE A 32 1.29 2.38 -11.29
N ASP A 33 1.30 2.09 -12.59
CA ASP A 33 1.92 0.88 -13.13
C ASP A 33 3.45 0.86 -12.98
N MET A 34 4.09 2.00 -13.21
CA MET A 34 5.53 2.13 -13.00
C MET A 34 5.89 1.97 -11.52
N GLU A 35 5.10 2.54 -10.60
CA GLU A 35 5.31 2.34 -9.16
C GLU A 35 5.14 0.88 -8.77
N LYS A 36 4.07 0.22 -9.26
CA LYS A 36 3.86 -1.23 -9.02
C LYS A 36 5.05 -2.06 -9.49
N ALA A 37 5.54 -1.79 -10.71
CA ALA A 37 6.66 -2.53 -11.28
C ALA A 37 7.96 -2.30 -10.49
N ALA A 38 8.20 -1.07 -10.04
CA ALA A 38 9.35 -0.73 -9.22
C ALA A 38 9.32 -1.46 -7.86
N GLU A 39 8.17 -1.54 -7.20
CA GLU A 39 8.01 -2.27 -5.93
C GLU A 39 8.28 -3.77 -6.11
N ILE A 40 7.69 -4.40 -7.12
CA ILE A 40 7.91 -5.83 -7.42
C ILE A 40 9.38 -6.11 -7.74
N SER A 41 10.02 -5.25 -8.54
CA SER A 41 11.44 -5.40 -8.87
C SER A 41 12.32 -5.34 -7.61
N ALA A 42 12.08 -4.36 -6.74
CA ALA A 42 12.84 -4.18 -5.50
C ALA A 42 12.67 -5.32 -4.48
N GLU A 43 11.56 -6.07 -4.56
CA GLU A 43 11.33 -7.29 -3.78
C GLU A 43 12.06 -8.49 -4.38
N SER A 44 11.96 -8.68 -5.70
CA SER A 44 12.53 -9.85 -6.42
C SER A 44 14.06 -9.88 -6.49
N GLU A 45 14.73 -8.73 -6.47
CA GLU A 45 16.20 -8.64 -6.59
C GLU A 45 16.94 -9.00 -5.29
N THR A 46 16.23 -9.33 -4.21
CA THR A 46 16.85 -9.51 -2.89
C THR A 46 16.71 -10.93 -2.36
N SER A 47 17.85 -11.57 -2.09
CA SER A 47 17.91 -12.88 -1.41
C SER A 47 17.20 -12.85 -0.05
N ALA A 48 16.69 -14.00 0.42
CA ALA A 48 16.03 -14.12 1.74
C ALA A 48 16.89 -13.54 2.88
N LYS A 49 18.22 -13.75 2.82
CA LYS A 49 19.18 -13.25 3.83
C LYS A 49 19.42 -11.74 3.77
N SER A 50 19.15 -11.09 2.63
CA SER A 50 19.12 -9.63 2.52
C SER A 50 17.78 -9.06 2.95
N LEU A 51 16.68 -9.77 2.72
CA LEU A 51 15.34 -9.36 3.17
C LEU A 51 15.20 -9.44 4.70
N GLU A 52 15.75 -10.47 5.34
CA GLU A 52 15.84 -10.55 6.82
C GLU A 52 16.60 -9.35 7.38
N ARG A 53 17.74 -8.98 6.78
CA ARG A 53 18.53 -7.81 7.19
C ARG A 53 17.82 -6.48 6.97
N ARG A 54 16.89 -6.42 6.01
CA ARG A 54 16.02 -5.27 5.77
C ARG A 54 14.78 -5.26 6.67
N GLY A 55 14.56 -6.30 7.47
CA GLY A 55 13.40 -6.46 8.33
C GLY A 55 12.11 -6.81 7.58
N CYS A 56 12.21 -7.27 6.33
CA CYS A 56 11.05 -7.66 5.50
C CYS A 56 10.70 -9.16 5.62
N VAL A 57 11.49 -9.91 6.39
CA VAL A 57 11.27 -11.33 6.68
C VAL A 57 11.41 -11.55 8.18
N ILE A 58 10.46 -12.27 8.77
CA ILE A 58 10.57 -12.81 10.13
C ILE A 58 10.59 -14.32 10.02
N ALA A 59 11.74 -14.91 10.33
CA ALA A 59 11.99 -16.34 10.24
C ALA A 59 11.81 -17.04 11.59
N ASN A 60 11.76 -18.37 11.54
CA ASN A 60 11.71 -19.27 12.69
C ASN A 60 10.56 -18.94 13.66
N LEU A 61 9.38 -18.77 13.10
CA LEU A 61 8.12 -18.58 13.82
C LEU A 61 7.42 -19.92 14.08
N LYS A 62 6.56 -19.96 15.08
CA LYS A 62 5.60 -21.04 15.35
C LYS A 62 4.19 -20.46 15.35
N CYS A 63 3.23 -21.19 14.80
CA CYS A 63 1.81 -20.85 14.93
C CYS A 63 1.34 -21.28 16.33
N THR A 64 0.85 -20.35 17.15
CA THR A 64 0.46 -20.61 18.54
C THR A 64 -1.04 -20.59 18.77
N ASP A 65 -1.78 -19.87 17.93
CA ASP A 65 -3.22 -19.77 18.05
C ASP A 65 -3.86 -19.60 16.66
N ALA A 66 -5.10 -20.07 16.53
CA ALA A 66 -5.91 -19.97 15.34
C ALA A 66 -7.35 -19.63 15.74
N GLN A 67 -7.83 -18.47 15.33
CA GLN A 67 -9.15 -17.95 15.69
C GLN A 67 -9.96 -17.59 14.46
N THR A 68 -11.27 -17.80 14.52
CA THR A 68 -12.18 -17.29 13.49
C THR A 68 -12.25 -15.77 13.56
N GLY A 69 -11.90 -15.12 12.46
CA GLY A 69 -12.00 -13.67 12.27
C GLY A 69 -13.31 -13.25 11.60
N LEU A 70 -13.41 -11.97 11.29
CA LEU A 70 -14.57 -11.41 10.60
C LEU A 70 -14.59 -11.84 9.12
N MET A 71 -15.78 -11.92 8.55
CA MET A 71 -16.01 -12.23 7.12
C MET A 71 -15.41 -13.59 6.69
N GLY A 72 -15.43 -14.58 7.59
CA GLY A 72 -14.92 -15.93 7.29
C GLY A 72 -13.40 -16.06 7.26
N LYS A 73 -12.66 -14.98 7.53
CA LYS A 73 -11.20 -15.02 7.62
C LYS A 73 -10.77 -15.79 8.86
N THR A 74 -9.55 -16.30 8.84
CA THR A 74 -8.90 -16.89 10.02
C THR A 74 -7.73 -16.05 10.47
N LEU A 75 -7.66 -15.78 11.77
CA LEU A 75 -6.56 -15.11 12.43
C LEU A 75 -5.59 -16.16 12.96
N LEU A 76 -4.38 -16.21 12.40
CA LEU A 76 -3.29 -17.03 12.93
C LEU A 76 -2.32 -16.16 13.72
N GLU A 77 -2.03 -16.52 14.97
CA GLU A 77 -1.01 -15.87 15.79
C GLU A 77 0.31 -16.62 15.69
N PHE A 78 1.37 -15.89 15.37
CA PHE A 78 2.73 -16.39 15.26
C PHE A 78 3.63 -15.79 16.33
N GLN A 79 4.49 -16.62 16.91
CA GLN A 79 5.49 -16.22 17.89
C GLN A 79 6.88 -16.72 17.48
N PRO A 80 7.98 -16.09 17.94
CA PRO A 80 9.31 -16.63 17.80
C PRO A 80 9.40 -18.05 18.35
N ASN A 81 10.08 -18.94 17.64
CA ASN A 81 10.41 -20.26 18.17
C ASN A 81 11.60 -20.21 19.16
N LYS A 82 12.34 -19.08 19.18
CA LYS A 82 13.43 -18.80 20.11
C LYS A 82 13.32 -17.36 20.62
N GLY A 83 13.36 -17.19 21.94
CA GLY A 83 13.17 -15.89 22.60
C GLY A 83 11.70 -15.50 22.75
N ASP A 84 11.47 -14.42 23.49
CA ASP A 84 10.13 -13.96 23.86
C ASP A 84 9.65 -12.74 23.06
N VAL A 85 10.51 -12.18 22.21
CA VAL A 85 10.27 -10.95 21.45
C VAL A 85 10.59 -11.20 19.97
N LEU A 86 9.76 -10.66 19.08
CA LEU A 86 9.98 -10.67 17.65
C LEU A 86 11.33 -10.00 17.31
N PRO A 87 12.10 -10.56 16.37
CA PRO A 87 13.34 -9.92 15.94
C PRO A 87 13.03 -8.56 15.30
N PRO A 88 14.01 -7.62 15.27
CA PRO A 88 13.82 -6.32 14.63
C PRO A 88 13.29 -6.45 13.20
N HIS A 89 12.19 -5.77 12.91
CA HIS A 89 11.46 -5.95 11.66
C HIS A 89 10.75 -4.67 11.21
N ARG A 90 10.23 -4.67 9.98
CA ARG A 90 9.50 -3.55 9.36
C ARG A 90 8.04 -3.87 9.03
N PHE A 91 7.50 -4.94 9.62
CA PHE A 91 6.09 -5.27 9.55
C PHE A 91 5.27 -4.24 10.33
N GLY A 92 4.18 -3.80 9.73
CA GLY A 92 3.13 -2.98 10.33
C GLY A 92 1.76 -3.62 10.12
N THR A 93 0.75 -3.09 10.81
CA THR A 93 -0.63 -3.48 10.54
C THR A 93 -1.00 -3.14 9.10
N HIS A 94 -1.82 -4.01 8.48
CA HIS A 94 -2.24 -3.95 7.08
C HIS A 94 -1.18 -4.31 6.03
N ASP A 95 0.04 -4.67 6.43
CA ASP A 95 1.00 -5.25 5.50
C ASP A 95 0.48 -6.58 4.93
N VAL A 96 0.70 -6.78 3.64
CA VAL A 96 0.41 -8.05 2.99
C VAL A 96 1.63 -8.95 3.12
N VAL A 97 1.40 -10.20 3.53
CA VAL A 97 2.47 -11.13 3.88
C VAL A 97 2.20 -12.51 3.29
N ALA A 98 3.26 -13.17 2.85
CA ALA A 98 3.25 -14.57 2.45
C ALA A 98 3.75 -15.45 3.60
N LEU A 99 3.01 -16.50 3.92
CA LEU A 99 3.41 -17.52 4.86
C LEU A 99 4.16 -18.64 4.12
N LYS A 100 5.37 -18.98 4.58
CA LYS A 100 6.18 -20.05 4.01
C LYS A 100 6.77 -20.96 5.10
N PRO A 101 7.10 -22.21 4.79
CA PRO A 101 7.95 -23.01 5.66
C PRO A 101 9.32 -22.33 5.83
N ASN A 102 9.89 -22.37 7.03
CA ASN A 102 11.10 -21.61 7.36
C ASN A 102 12.30 -21.96 6.46
N LYS A 103 12.44 -23.24 6.10
CA LYS A 103 13.53 -23.77 5.26
C LYS A 103 13.19 -23.82 3.76
N ALA A 104 12.09 -23.21 3.34
CA ALA A 104 11.71 -23.20 1.93
C ALA A 104 12.69 -22.32 1.11
N ASP A 105 12.97 -22.70 -0.14
CA ASP A 105 13.76 -21.87 -1.04
C ASP A 105 13.00 -20.59 -1.40
N ALA A 106 13.71 -19.58 -1.91
CA ALA A 106 13.09 -18.28 -2.25
C ALA A 106 11.93 -18.43 -3.25
N GLY A 107 12.04 -19.39 -4.18
CA GLY A 107 11.03 -19.70 -5.19
C GLY A 107 9.97 -20.73 -4.77
N SER A 108 10.01 -21.25 -3.55
CA SER A 108 8.99 -22.19 -3.08
C SER A 108 7.62 -21.50 -2.93
N ALA A 109 6.56 -22.25 -3.25
CA ALA A 109 5.20 -21.78 -3.09
C ALA A 109 4.91 -21.40 -1.63
N SER A 110 4.16 -20.31 -1.43
CA SER A 110 3.63 -19.94 -0.13
C SER A 110 2.54 -20.91 0.31
N LEU A 111 2.45 -21.17 1.61
CA LEU A 111 1.32 -21.87 2.23
C LEU A 111 0.04 -21.02 2.14
N GLY A 112 0.19 -19.70 2.16
CA GLY A 112 -0.93 -18.77 1.99
C GLY A 112 -0.46 -17.33 2.03
N GLN A 113 -1.34 -16.42 1.63
CA GLN A 113 -1.13 -14.98 1.72
C GLN A 113 -2.18 -14.38 2.65
N GLY A 114 -1.76 -13.44 3.49
CA GLY A 114 -2.62 -12.81 4.48
C GLY A 114 -2.25 -11.36 4.73
N VAL A 115 -3.03 -10.73 5.61
CA VAL A 115 -2.84 -9.33 5.99
C VAL A 115 -2.55 -9.26 7.48
N VAL A 116 -1.50 -8.53 7.88
CA VAL A 116 -1.18 -8.32 9.30
C VAL A 116 -2.34 -7.61 9.98
N TYR A 117 -2.97 -8.30 10.93
CA TYR A 117 -4.11 -7.81 11.68
C TYR A 117 -3.68 -7.11 12.96
N ARG A 118 -2.73 -7.71 13.70
CA ARG A 118 -2.23 -7.19 14.97
C ARG A 118 -0.74 -7.48 15.11
N LEU A 119 -0.03 -6.54 15.70
CA LEU A 119 1.38 -6.69 16.05
C LEU A 119 1.57 -6.41 17.54
N LYS A 120 2.32 -7.26 18.21
CA LYS A 120 2.82 -7.10 19.57
C LYS A 120 4.33 -7.32 19.56
N ASP A 121 5.00 -6.95 20.64
CA ASP A 121 6.43 -7.24 20.79
C ASP A 121 6.74 -8.74 20.71
N SER A 122 5.85 -9.60 21.22
CA SER A 122 6.05 -11.05 21.28
C SER A 122 5.33 -11.86 20.19
N SER A 123 4.42 -11.25 19.44
CA SER A 123 3.61 -11.98 18.46
C SER A 123 3.11 -11.11 17.30
N ILE A 124 2.88 -11.77 16.16
CA ILE A 124 2.27 -11.19 14.98
C ILE A 124 1.05 -12.01 14.59
N THR A 125 -0.11 -11.36 14.45
CA THR A 125 -1.36 -11.99 14.04
C THR A 125 -1.67 -11.62 12.60
N VAL A 126 -1.90 -12.62 11.76
CA VAL A 126 -2.18 -12.44 10.33
C VAL A 126 -3.55 -13.02 9.99
N ALA A 127 -4.34 -12.27 9.24
CA ALA A 127 -5.64 -12.69 8.73
C ALA A 127 -5.50 -13.34 7.34
N PHE A 128 -5.94 -14.57 7.21
CA PHE A 128 -5.97 -15.34 5.96
C PHE A 128 -7.41 -15.53 5.49
N ASP A 129 -7.62 -15.50 4.17
CA ASP A 129 -8.90 -15.87 3.56
C ASP A 129 -9.13 -17.38 3.61
N ASP A 130 -8.12 -18.16 3.22
CA ASP A 130 -8.11 -19.62 3.33
C ASP A 130 -6.88 -20.06 4.16
N ILE A 131 -7.10 -20.93 5.15
CA ILE A 131 -6.02 -21.47 5.98
C ILE A 131 -5.35 -22.64 5.22
N PRO A 132 -4.02 -22.70 5.14
CA PRO A 132 -3.35 -23.94 4.78
C PRO A 132 -3.54 -24.99 5.88
N GLU A 133 -4.28 -26.08 5.60
CA GLU A 133 -4.51 -27.19 6.55
C GLU A 133 -3.21 -27.92 6.92
N ASP A 134 -2.22 -27.92 6.02
CA ASP A 134 -0.92 -28.57 6.20
C ASP A 134 0.23 -27.56 6.39
N GLY A 135 1.25 -27.98 7.17
CA GLY A 135 2.53 -27.27 7.26
C GLY A 135 2.66 -26.27 8.42
N LEU A 136 1.57 -25.93 9.12
CA LEU A 136 1.58 -25.01 10.27
C LEU A 136 2.32 -25.56 11.51
N ASN A 137 2.49 -26.88 11.60
CA ASN A 137 3.18 -27.57 12.71
C ASN A 137 4.72 -27.53 12.60
N SER A 138 5.26 -26.97 11.51
CA SER A 138 6.70 -26.83 11.29
C SER A 138 7.14 -25.39 11.56
N PRO A 139 8.44 -25.10 11.74
CA PRO A 139 8.89 -23.72 11.81
C PRO A 139 8.53 -22.96 10.52
N LEU A 140 7.96 -21.77 10.68
CA LEU A 140 7.43 -20.93 9.60
C LEU A 140 8.27 -19.66 9.45
N ARG A 141 8.06 -18.96 8.34
CA ARG A 141 8.51 -17.58 8.15
C ARG A 141 7.43 -16.75 7.46
N LEU A 142 7.40 -15.47 7.79
CA LEU A 142 6.57 -14.46 7.13
C LEU A 142 7.46 -13.60 6.26
N GLU A 143 7.06 -13.41 5.01
CA GLU A 143 7.71 -12.51 4.05
C GLU A 143 6.72 -11.40 3.68
N LYS A 144 7.14 -10.14 3.79
CA LYS A 144 6.34 -9.02 3.29
C LYS A 144 6.33 -9.06 1.76
N VAL A 145 5.15 -8.86 1.17
CA VAL A 145 4.93 -8.88 -0.28
C VAL A 145 4.19 -7.63 -0.74
N ALA A 146 4.41 -7.25 -2.00
CA ALA A 146 3.76 -6.11 -2.62
C ALA A 146 2.23 -6.20 -2.51
N ASN A 147 1.60 -5.08 -2.15
CA ASN A 147 0.16 -5.00 -2.00
C ASN A 147 -0.51 -4.75 -3.34
N GLU A 148 -0.71 -5.81 -4.13
CA GLU A 148 -1.40 -5.71 -5.43
C GLU A 148 -2.83 -5.16 -5.31
N VAL A 149 -3.49 -5.40 -4.16
CA VAL A 149 -4.84 -4.90 -3.89
C VAL A 149 -4.85 -3.37 -3.84
N THR A 150 -3.81 -2.74 -3.29
CA THR A 150 -3.68 -1.27 -3.28
C THR A 150 -3.64 -0.71 -4.70
N TYR A 151 -2.79 -1.25 -5.57
CA TYR A 151 -2.71 -0.82 -6.96
C TYR A 151 -4.01 -1.02 -7.73
N ARG A 152 -4.67 -2.18 -7.53
CA ARG A 152 -5.98 -2.44 -8.12
C ARG A 152 -7.02 -1.41 -7.66
N ARG A 153 -7.12 -1.13 -6.36
CA ARG A 153 -8.06 -0.14 -5.81
C ARG A 153 -7.79 1.27 -6.33
N MET A 154 -6.51 1.67 -6.45
CA MET A 154 -6.16 2.97 -7.04
C MET A 154 -6.61 3.07 -8.50
N LYS A 155 -6.39 2.01 -9.30
CA LYS A 155 -6.87 1.95 -10.69
C LYS A 155 -8.39 1.96 -10.78
N ASP A 156 -9.08 1.18 -9.95
CA ASP A 156 -10.54 1.15 -9.90
C ASP A 156 -11.11 2.53 -9.55
N ALA A 157 -10.48 3.24 -8.61
CA ALA A 157 -10.85 4.61 -8.26
C ALA A 157 -10.65 5.58 -9.45
N LEU A 158 -9.57 5.45 -10.23
CA LEU A 158 -9.37 6.23 -11.45
C LEU A 158 -10.44 5.92 -12.52
N ILE A 159 -10.83 4.65 -12.67
CA ILE A 159 -11.89 4.24 -13.59
C ILE A 159 -13.25 4.79 -13.13
N GLN A 160 -13.54 4.75 -11.83
CA GLN A 160 -14.77 5.34 -11.29
C GLN A 160 -14.78 6.86 -11.49
N LEU A 161 -13.64 7.52 -11.29
CA LEU A 161 -13.48 8.94 -11.52
C LEU A 161 -13.66 9.32 -12.99
N SER A 162 -13.11 8.55 -13.94
CA SER A 162 -13.27 8.82 -15.36
C SER A 162 -14.69 8.61 -15.87
N LYS A 163 -15.44 7.71 -15.21
CA LYS A 163 -16.87 7.46 -15.42
C LYS A 163 -17.78 8.39 -14.63
N ALA A 164 -17.23 9.15 -13.68
CA ALA A 164 -18.04 10.01 -12.81
C ALA A 164 -18.75 11.07 -13.65
N VAL A 165 -20.01 10.78 -13.94
CA VAL A 165 -20.99 11.79 -14.32
C VAL A 165 -21.06 12.77 -13.14
N GLN A 166 -21.07 14.07 -13.43
CA GLN A 166 -21.17 15.15 -12.44
C GLN A 166 -22.55 15.17 -11.73
N THR A 167 -23.08 14.02 -11.33
CA THR A 167 -24.43 13.83 -10.78
C THR A 167 -24.44 13.09 -9.44
N GLY A 168 -23.28 12.76 -8.88
CA GLY A 168 -23.17 12.18 -7.53
C GLY A 168 -23.03 13.23 -6.42
N PRO A 169 -23.07 12.82 -5.14
CA PRO A 169 -22.90 13.72 -3.98
C PRO A 169 -21.62 14.57 -4.02
N SER A 170 -20.58 14.06 -4.70
CA SER A 170 -19.28 14.71 -4.85
C SER A 170 -19.12 15.52 -6.15
N ALA A 171 -20.18 15.68 -6.95
CA ALA A 171 -20.12 16.35 -8.26
C ALA A 171 -19.56 17.78 -8.19
N ASN A 172 -19.92 18.52 -7.13
CA ASN A 172 -19.48 19.90 -6.93
C ASN A 172 -18.00 20.01 -6.51
N LEU A 173 -17.38 18.92 -6.05
CA LEU A 173 -15.99 18.91 -5.58
C LEU A 173 -15.00 18.72 -6.73
N VAL A 174 -15.38 17.97 -7.77
CA VAL A 174 -14.49 17.66 -8.90
C VAL A 174 -14.01 18.94 -9.61
N PRO A 175 -14.88 19.91 -9.98
CA PRO A 175 -14.43 21.15 -10.63
C PRO A 175 -13.55 22.03 -9.73
N VAL A 176 -13.74 21.97 -8.41
CA VAL A 176 -12.90 22.70 -7.44
C VAL A 176 -11.50 22.10 -7.38
N LEU A 177 -11.41 20.77 -7.32
CA LEU A 177 -10.13 20.03 -7.32
C LEU A 177 -9.38 20.19 -8.64
N GLU A 178 -10.09 20.23 -9.77
CA GLU A 178 -9.54 20.55 -11.10
C GLU A 178 -9.15 22.04 -11.26
N ARG A 179 -9.39 22.87 -10.23
CA ARG A 179 -9.26 24.34 -10.30
C ARG A 179 -10.04 24.97 -11.45
N ARG A 180 -11.10 24.31 -11.91
CA ARG A 180 -12.05 24.79 -12.92
C ARG A 180 -13.12 25.71 -12.35
N HIS A 181 -13.24 25.82 -11.03
CA HIS A 181 -14.10 26.81 -10.41
C HIS A 181 -13.35 28.17 -10.33
N PRO A 182 -13.69 29.16 -11.16
CA PRO A 182 -13.23 30.52 -10.90
C PRO A 182 -13.80 30.94 -9.55
N HIS A 183 -12.99 31.61 -8.75
CA HIS A 183 -13.34 32.15 -7.43
C HIS A 183 -14.84 32.27 -7.17
N ALA A 184 -15.32 31.63 -6.09
CA ALA A 184 -16.47 32.13 -5.35
C ALA A 184 -16.15 33.56 -4.89
N ARG A 185 -16.35 34.54 -5.79
CA ARG A 185 -16.19 35.96 -5.56
C ARG A 185 -17.46 36.65 -6.05
N ARG A 186 -18.37 36.80 -5.07
CA ARG A 186 -19.43 37.80 -4.88
C ARG A 186 -20.80 37.17 -4.64
N MET A 187 -21.06 36.85 -3.37
CA MET A 187 -22.27 37.38 -2.74
C MET A 187 -21.93 38.78 -2.25
N LEU A 188 -22.53 39.77 -2.90
CA LEU A 188 -22.87 41.14 -2.48
C LEU A 188 -23.32 41.89 -3.73
#